data_AF-A0A0Q9Y8Y8-F1
#
_entry.id   AF-A0A0Q9Y8Y8-F1
#
_cell.length_a   1.000
_cell.length_b   1.000
_cell.length_c   1.000
_cell.angle_alpha   90.00
_cell.angle_beta   90.00
_cell.angle_gamma   90.00
#
_symmetry.space_group_name_H-M   'P 1'
#
loop_
_entity.id
_entity.type
_entity.pdbx_description
1 polymer ?
#
loop_
_entity_poly.entity_id
_entity_poly.type
_entity_poly.pdbx_seq_one_letter_code
_entity_poly.pdbx_strand_id
1 'polypeptide(L)'
;MAYTKWTYEKLVEEARKYQTKQEFRAKSSLTYAAAKYRGIIEKICSHMCPARMSWSDKMLATEAKKYQSKYDFKKGSNGAYQAAHNRGLIDQICTHMDNLHPKWTDEKIRDEASKFTMKSEFRTNSLGAYKAAWKSGILDEICSHMDVLHIKWTDEMILEEAAKFKSRSNFKESSPLAYVAAQRRNILDKVCNHMEFKIKYWSNEEIAQEAQKYETRNEFQKFSTAYGVAINRSILNEVCSHMKYTERVNWTPKLLAKEALKYSTRRDFYRKNNNAYVAARRFGILDDITAHLEYLDRYNTRDVVYLWHAEGDIYKVGITSENLGAQRIYDVAKVAGFISELIILENVGTVMAKKIESKILKLGEPVSFRSSFPGSSEFRHFSSADLNKAIKLIKTGN
;
A
#
# COMPACT_ATOMS: atom_id res chain seq x y z
N MET A 1 -14.96 11.59 -50.85
CA MET A 1 -15.62 11.12 -49.61
C MET A 1 -16.82 12.03 -49.35
N ALA A 2 -18.03 11.46 -49.24
CA ALA A 2 -19.25 12.24 -49.11
C ALA A 2 -19.29 13.00 -47.77
N TYR A 3 -19.41 14.32 -47.82
CA TYR A 3 -19.50 15.17 -46.63
C TYR A 3 -20.90 14.99 -46.01
N THR A 4 -21.03 14.10 -45.03
CA THR A 4 -22.31 13.85 -44.37
C THR A 4 -22.69 15.07 -43.51
N LYS A 5 -23.62 15.88 -44.01
CA LYS A 5 -24.18 17.01 -43.24
C LYS A 5 -25.07 16.48 -42.13
N TRP A 6 -24.60 16.57 -40.88
CA TRP A 6 -25.35 16.15 -39.70
C TRP A 6 -26.49 17.14 -39.39
N THR A 7 -27.73 16.72 -39.62
CA THR A 7 -28.96 17.41 -39.19
C THR A 7 -29.36 16.95 -37.79
N TYR A 8 -30.21 17.72 -37.08
CA TYR A 8 -30.68 17.38 -35.73
C TYR A 8 -31.37 16.02 -35.69
N GLU A 9 -32.25 15.75 -36.67
CA GLU A 9 -32.99 14.48 -36.80
C GLU A 9 -32.05 13.27 -36.93
N LYS A 10 -31.01 13.37 -37.76
CA LYS A 10 -30.01 12.30 -37.92
C LYS A 10 -29.22 12.02 -36.64
N LEU A 11 -28.96 13.05 -35.83
CA LEU A 11 -28.29 12.87 -34.54
C LEU A 11 -29.22 12.16 -33.52
N VAL A 12 -30.52 12.45 -33.55
CA VAL A 12 -31.52 11.78 -32.70
C VAL A 12 -31.69 10.32 -33.09
N GLU A 13 -31.82 10.02 -34.38
CA GLU A 13 -31.95 8.64 -34.88
C GLU A 13 -30.73 7.79 -34.53
N GLU A 14 -29.52 8.36 -34.66
CA GLU A 14 -28.30 7.66 -34.32
C GLU A 14 -28.17 7.46 -32.80
N ALA A 15 -28.49 8.47 -31.99
CA ALA A 15 -28.46 8.37 -30.54
C ALA A 15 -29.48 7.35 -30.00
N ARG A 16 -30.64 7.16 -30.65
CA ARG A 16 -31.64 6.16 -30.25
C ARG A 16 -31.15 4.72 -30.34
N LYS A 17 -30.08 4.43 -31.09
CA LYS A 17 -29.49 3.09 -31.22
C LYS A 17 -28.73 2.62 -29.98
N TYR A 18 -28.47 3.51 -29.01
CA TYR A 18 -27.62 3.22 -27.84
C TYR A 18 -28.36 3.45 -26.53
N GLN A 19 -28.12 2.58 -25.55
CA GLN A 19 -28.75 2.65 -24.22
C GLN A 19 -27.95 3.49 -23.22
N THR A 20 -26.64 3.68 -23.43
CA THR A 20 -25.77 4.47 -22.54
C THR A 20 -24.98 5.53 -23.31
N LYS A 21 -24.71 6.68 -22.66
CA LYS A 21 -23.86 7.75 -23.22
C LYS A 21 -22.44 7.25 -23.55
N GLN A 22 -21.93 6.27 -22.81
CA GLN A 22 -20.60 5.71 -23.02
C GLN A 22 -20.52 4.86 -24.30
N GLU A 23 -21.52 4.02 -24.56
CA GLU A 23 -21.62 3.25 -25.80
C GLU A 23 -21.81 4.14 -27.01
N PHE A 24 -22.66 5.17 -26.89
CA PHE A 24 -22.86 6.16 -27.95
C PHE A 24 -21.55 6.87 -28.31
N ARG A 25 -20.78 7.30 -27.30
CA ARG A 25 -19.47 7.93 -27.51
C ARG A 25 -18.43 6.99 -28.14
N ALA A 26 -18.46 5.70 -27.79
CA ALA A 26 -17.49 4.72 -28.27
C ALA A 26 -17.78 4.25 -29.70
N LYS A 27 -19.05 3.98 -30.02
CA LYS A 27 -19.46 3.39 -31.31
C LYS A 27 -19.84 4.43 -32.36
N SER A 28 -20.29 5.62 -31.95
CA SER A 28 -20.67 6.72 -32.85
C SER A 28 -19.96 8.02 -32.40
N SER A 29 -18.62 7.97 -32.36
CA SER A 29 -17.78 9.05 -31.83
C SER A 29 -17.93 10.37 -32.59
N LEU A 30 -18.09 10.32 -33.91
CA LEU A 30 -18.28 11.49 -34.77
C LEU A 30 -19.63 12.18 -34.53
N THR A 31 -20.70 11.40 -34.32
CA THR A 31 -22.04 11.93 -34.06
C THR A 31 -22.14 12.49 -32.64
N TYR A 32 -21.52 11.81 -31.67
CA TYR A 32 -21.35 12.31 -30.32
C TYR A 32 -20.57 13.64 -30.30
N ALA A 33 -19.48 13.75 -31.05
CA ALA A 33 -18.69 14.98 -31.15
C ALA A 33 -19.49 16.13 -31.80
N ALA A 34 -20.24 15.85 -32.87
CA ALA A 34 -21.11 16.82 -33.53
C ALA A 34 -22.24 17.33 -32.61
N ALA A 35 -22.88 16.42 -31.87
CA ALA A 35 -23.89 16.73 -30.86
C ALA A 35 -23.33 17.57 -29.70
N LYS A 36 -22.11 17.25 -29.24
CA LYS A 36 -21.41 17.98 -28.18
C LYS A 36 -20.99 19.38 -28.63
N TYR A 37 -20.43 19.52 -29.83
CA TYR A 37 -20.01 20.82 -30.38
C TYR A 37 -21.18 21.80 -30.53
N ARG A 38 -22.38 21.27 -30.78
CA ARG A 38 -23.63 22.05 -30.88
C ARG A 38 -24.35 22.25 -29.54
N GLY A 39 -23.82 21.76 -28.43
CA GLY A 39 -24.42 21.90 -27.10
C GLY A 39 -25.76 21.17 -26.90
N ILE A 40 -26.16 20.29 -27.82
CA ILE A 40 -27.46 19.59 -27.80
C ILE A 40 -27.37 18.18 -27.21
N ILE A 41 -26.18 17.70 -26.83
CA ILE A 41 -25.92 16.33 -26.36
C ILE A 41 -26.85 15.87 -25.23
N GLU A 42 -27.19 16.76 -24.29
CA GLU A 42 -28.09 16.42 -23.18
C GLU A 42 -29.54 16.18 -23.63
N LYS A 43 -29.98 16.87 -24.69
CA LYS A 43 -31.31 16.67 -25.28
C LYS A 43 -31.40 15.37 -26.08
N ILE A 44 -30.33 15.01 -26.79
CA ILE A 44 -30.31 13.81 -27.65
C ILE A 44 -30.09 12.51 -26.86
N CYS A 45 -29.44 12.61 -25.70
CA CYS A 45 -29.11 11.47 -24.84
C CYS A 45 -30.00 11.38 -23.60
N SER A 46 -31.14 12.09 -23.56
CA SER A 46 -32.04 12.08 -22.40
C SER A 46 -32.68 10.72 -22.13
N HIS A 47 -32.79 9.87 -23.17
CA HIS A 47 -33.30 8.50 -23.06
C HIS A 47 -32.26 7.47 -22.60
N MET A 48 -30.99 7.87 -22.44
CA MET A 48 -29.89 6.95 -22.12
C MET A 48 -29.67 6.83 -20.61
N CYS A 49 -29.48 5.60 -20.13
CA CYS A 49 -29.17 5.32 -18.73
C CYS A 49 -27.73 5.76 -18.37
N PRO A 50 -27.53 6.43 -17.21
CA PRO A 50 -26.19 6.82 -16.76
C PRO A 50 -25.33 5.61 -16.34
N ALA A 51 -24.04 5.64 -16.68
CA ALA A 51 -23.09 4.53 -16.47
C ALA A 51 -22.71 4.28 -14.99
N ARG A 52 -23.12 5.17 -14.07
CA ARG A 52 -22.90 5.02 -12.62
C ARG A 52 -24.23 5.18 -11.91
N MET A 53 -24.63 4.15 -11.17
CA MET A 53 -25.83 4.20 -10.33
C MET A 53 -25.61 5.23 -9.22
N SER A 54 -26.33 6.34 -9.28
CA SER A 54 -26.31 7.36 -8.24
C SER A 54 -27.24 6.93 -7.11
N TRP A 55 -26.68 6.69 -5.93
CA TRP A 55 -27.48 6.40 -4.74
C TRP A 55 -28.10 7.68 -4.20
N SER A 56 -29.43 7.77 -4.27
CA SER A 56 -30.20 8.74 -3.47
C SER A 56 -30.40 8.21 -2.05
N ASP A 57 -30.67 9.08 -1.08
CA ASP A 57 -30.82 8.67 0.32
C ASP A 57 -32.00 7.69 0.50
N LYS A 58 -33.08 7.88 -0.27
CA LYS A 58 -34.21 6.94 -0.33
C LYS A 58 -33.79 5.57 -0.86
N MET A 59 -32.95 5.53 -1.91
CA MET A 59 -32.45 4.26 -2.46
C MET A 59 -31.53 3.53 -1.47
N LEU A 60 -30.72 4.27 -0.72
CA LEU A 60 -29.87 3.70 0.33
C LEU A 60 -30.70 3.05 1.43
N ALA A 61 -31.77 3.72 1.88
CA ALA A 61 -32.67 3.17 2.89
C ALA A 61 -33.41 1.91 2.40
N THR A 62 -33.89 1.90 1.15
CA THR A 62 -34.54 0.72 0.58
C THR A 62 -33.58 -0.44 0.37
N GLU A 63 -32.34 -0.15 -0.02
CA GLU A 63 -31.31 -1.16 -0.23
C GLU A 63 -30.83 -1.75 1.09
N ALA A 64 -30.62 -0.92 2.12
CA ALA A 64 -30.22 -1.36 3.46
C ALA A 64 -31.26 -2.31 4.08
N LYS A 65 -32.56 -2.08 3.85
CA LYS A 65 -33.64 -2.97 4.34
C LYS A 65 -33.56 -4.42 3.85
N LYS A 66 -32.82 -4.70 2.77
CA LYS A 66 -32.63 -6.07 2.26
C LYS A 66 -31.69 -6.93 3.11
N TYR A 67 -30.94 -6.31 4.02
CA TYR A 67 -29.91 -6.98 4.80
C TYR A 67 -30.22 -6.91 6.30
N GLN A 68 -29.88 -7.97 7.03
CA GLN A 68 -30.11 -8.07 8.47
C GLN A 68 -28.92 -7.60 9.32
N SER A 69 -27.71 -7.56 8.76
CA SER A 69 -26.52 -7.07 9.46
C SER A 69 -25.75 -6.04 8.63
N LYS A 70 -25.02 -5.15 9.31
CA LYS A 70 -24.12 -4.19 8.65
C LYS A 70 -23.03 -4.90 7.83
N TYR A 71 -22.60 -6.09 8.25
CA TYR A 71 -21.63 -6.90 7.53
C TYR A 71 -22.21 -7.43 6.21
N ASP A 72 -23.43 -7.96 6.24
CA ASP A 72 -24.10 -8.46 5.04
C ASP A 72 -24.44 -7.33 4.08
N PHE A 73 -24.83 -6.17 4.59
CA PHE A 73 -25.04 -4.97 3.77
C PHE A 73 -23.75 -4.53 3.08
N LYS A 74 -22.62 -4.50 3.80
CA LYS A 74 -21.31 -4.17 3.22
C LYS A 74 -20.88 -5.19 2.17
N LYS A 75 -21.09 -6.49 2.41
CA LYS A 75 -20.69 -7.56 1.49
C LYS A 75 -21.59 -7.63 0.25
N GLY A 76 -22.89 -7.50 0.43
CA GLY A 76 -23.89 -7.63 -0.63
C GLY A 76 -24.12 -6.37 -1.46
N SER A 77 -23.97 -5.17 -0.86
CA SER A 77 -24.15 -3.90 -1.55
C SER A 77 -23.08 -2.88 -1.12
N ASN A 78 -21.81 -3.22 -1.35
CA ASN A 78 -20.67 -2.37 -0.96
C ASN A 78 -20.77 -0.94 -1.51
N GLY A 79 -21.29 -0.76 -2.73
CA GLY A 79 -21.51 0.56 -3.33
C GLY A 79 -22.50 1.42 -2.54
N ALA A 80 -23.62 0.83 -2.11
CA ALA A 80 -24.60 1.51 -1.26
C ALA A 80 -24.04 1.77 0.15
N TYR A 81 -23.38 0.77 0.74
CA TYR A 81 -22.77 0.88 2.06
C TYR A 81 -21.75 2.02 2.13
N GLN A 82 -20.84 2.11 1.14
CA GLN A 82 -19.84 3.18 1.10
C GLN A 82 -20.48 4.55 0.85
N ALA A 83 -21.50 4.63 -0.01
CA ALA A 83 -22.23 5.88 -0.24
C ALA A 83 -22.93 6.36 1.03
N ALA A 84 -23.58 5.46 1.79
CA ALA A 84 -24.18 5.78 3.07
C ALA A 84 -23.13 6.16 4.14
N HIS A 85 -22.00 5.46 4.20
CA HIS A 85 -20.93 5.72 5.17
C HIS A 85 -20.30 7.10 4.94
N ASN A 86 -19.99 7.43 3.68
CA ASN A 86 -19.40 8.72 3.32
C ASN A 86 -20.36 9.90 3.57
N ARG A 87 -21.67 9.65 3.64
CA ARG A 87 -22.70 10.64 3.99
C ARG A 87 -23.10 10.63 5.47
N GLY A 88 -22.50 9.76 6.30
CA GLY A 88 -22.88 9.62 7.70
C GLY A 88 -24.30 9.06 7.93
N LEU A 89 -24.94 8.47 6.91
CA LEU A 89 -26.31 7.97 6.97
C LEU A 89 -26.41 6.53 7.48
N ILE A 90 -25.28 5.83 7.67
CA ILE A 90 -25.24 4.41 8.08
C ILE A 90 -26.04 4.16 9.36
N ASP A 91 -25.90 5.03 10.36
CA ASP A 91 -26.60 4.81 11.63
C ASP A 91 -28.10 5.05 11.54
N GLN A 92 -28.57 5.83 10.56
CA GLN A 92 -30.00 6.07 10.32
C GLN A 92 -30.65 4.95 9.47
N ILE A 93 -29.95 4.48 8.43
CA ILE A 93 -30.50 3.47 7.51
C ILE A 93 -30.30 2.02 7.97
N CYS A 94 -29.37 1.79 8.90
CA CYS A 94 -29.05 0.47 9.45
C CYS A 94 -29.52 0.32 10.91
N THR A 95 -30.51 1.10 11.36
CA THR A 95 -31.09 0.98 12.72
C THR A 95 -31.74 -0.38 12.98
N HIS A 96 -32.29 -1.00 11.94
CA HIS A 96 -32.93 -2.32 11.99
C HIS A 96 -31.94 -3.49 11.94
N MET A 97 -30.63 -3.23 11.80
CA MET A 97 -29.62 -4.26 11.65
C MET A 97 -28.97 -4.62 12.98
N ASP A 98 -28.89 -5.91 13.27
CA ASP A 98 -28.24 -6.40 14.47
C ASP A 98 -26.73 -6.19 14.40
N ASN A 99 -26.16 -5.67 15.49
CA ASN A 99 -24.71 -5.63 15.66
C ASN A 99 -24.21 -7.04 16.00
N LEU A 100 -23.76 -7.78 14.99
CA LEU A 100 -23.16 -9.12 15.12
C LEU A 100 -21.92 -9.15 16.06
N HIS A 101 -21.37 -7.99 16.43
CA HIS A 101 -20.29 -7.87 17.39
C HIS A 101 -20.79 -7.15 18.65
N PRO A 102 -21.08 -7.89 19.73
CA PRO A 102 -21.37 -7.29 21.03
C PRO A 102 -20.23 -6.36 21.41
N LYS A 103 -20.54 -5.12 21.79
CA LYS A 103 -19.52 -4.24 22.39
C LYS A 103 -19.11 -4.85 23.73
N TRP A 104 -17.79 -4.99 23.92
CA TRP A 104 -17.22 -5.33 25.22
C TRP A 104 -17.39 -4.13 26.15
N THR A 105 -18.21 -4.28 27.18
CA THR A 105 -18.30 -3.35 28.30
C THR A 105 -17.35 -3.83 29.41
N ASP A 106 -16.93 -2.92 30.29
CA ASP A 106 -15.99 -3.24 31.37
C ASP A 106 -16.54 -4.35 32.29
N GLU A 107 -17.86 -4.36 32.53
CA GLU A 107 -18.57 -5.42 33.26
C GLU A 107 -18.45 -6.77 32.56
N LYS A 108 -18.74 -6.84 31.26
CA LYS A 108 -18.63 -8.08 30.47
C LYS A 108 -17.20 -8.60 30.40
N ILE A 109 -16.23 -7.68 30.33
CA ILE A 109 -14.81 -8.04 30.35
C ILE A 109 -14.44 -8.66 31.70
N ARG A 110 -14.94 -8.10 32.81
CA ARG A 110 -14.69 -8.61 34.17
C ARG A 110 -15.31 -9.99 34.39
N ASP A 111 -16.55 -10.18 33.95
CA ASP A 111 -17.26 -11.48 34.03
C ASP A 111 -16.60 -12.55 33.16
N GLU A 112 -16.02 -12.14 32.03
CA GLU A 112 -15.29 -13.07 31.16
C GLU A 112 -13.92 -13.41 31.74
N ALA A 113 -13.21 -12.41 32.28
CA ALA A 113 -11.91 -12.61 32.92
C ALA A 113 -12.00 -13.46 34.20
N SER A 114 -13.08 -13.35 34.99
CA SER A 114 -13.24 -14.13 36.23
C SER A 114 -13.35 -15.65 36.01
N LYS A 115 -13.66 -16.10 34.78
CA LYS A 115 -13.70 -17.51 34.39
C LYS A 115 -12.31 -18.15 34.27
N PHE A 116 -11.26 -17.34 34.15
CA PHE A 116 -9.90 -17.81 33.94
C PHE A 116 -9.04 -17.56 35.16
N THR A 117 -8.22 -18.54 35.50
CA THR A 117 -7.25 -18.46 36.60
C THR A 117 -5.91 -17.92 36.13
N MET A 118 -5.56 -18.11 34.85
CA MET A 118 -4.28 -17.67 34.27
C MET A 118 -4.46 -16.61 33.20
N LYS A 119 -3.58 -15.58 33.22
CA LYS A 119 -3.57 -14.51 32.21
C LYS A 119 -3.30 -15.03 30.80
N SER A 120 -2.51 -16.09 30.67
CA SER A 120 -2.23 -16.78 29.39
C SER A 120 -3.47 -17.49 28.82
N GLU A 121 -4.27 -18.14 29.68
CA GLU A 121 -5.53 -18.78 29.29
C GLU A 121 -6.56 -17.76 28.87
N PHE A 122 -6.73 -16.68 29.64
CA PHE A 122 -7.62 -15.58 29.28
C PHE A 122 -7.26 -14.99 27.91
N ARG A 123 -5.96 -14.80 27.64
CA ARG A 123 -5.47 -14.30 26.34
C ARG A 123 -5.77 -15.25 25.19
N THR A 124 -5.64 -16.56 25.42
CA THR A 124 -5.74 -17.58 24.36
C THR A 124 -7.19 -17.92 24.06
N ASN A 125 -8.00 -18.13 25.10
CA ASN A 125 -9.40 -18.56 24.99
C ASN A 125 -10.35 -17.39 24.74
N SER A 126 -10.09 -16.22 25.34
CA SER A 126 -10.96 -15.03 25.23
C SER A 126 -10.20 -13.81 24.70
N LEU A 127 -9.53 -13.98 23.54
CA LEU A 127 -8.71 -12.95 22.90
C LEU A 127 -9.46 -11.63 22.64
N GLY A 128 -10.77 -11.70 22.34
CA GLY A 128 -11.61 -10.53 22.13
C GLY A 128 -11.73 -9.66 23.40
N ALA A 129 -12.07 -10.29 24.52
CA ALA A 129 -12.16 -9.65 25.83
C ALA A 129 -10.79 -9.14 26.30
N TYR A 130 -9.72 -9.94 26.13
CA TYR A 130 -8.36 -9.55 26.47
C TYR A 130 -7.91 -8.29 25.73
N LYS A 131 -8.17 -8.21 24.41
CA LYS A 131 -7.84 -7.02 23.62
C LYS A 131 -8.69 -5.81 24.00
N ALA A 132 -9.96 -6.02 24.34
CA ALA A 132 -10.83 -4.96 24.81
C ALA A 132 -10.33 -4.39 26.15
N ALA A 133 -10.01 -5.25 27.11
CA ALA A 133 -9.41 -4.88 28.39
C ALA A 133 -8.11 -4.08 28.23
N TRP A 134 -7.23 -4.53 27.33
CA TRP A 134 -5.97 -3.83 27.04
C TRP A 134 -6.20 -2.44 26.44
N LYS A 135 -7.17 -2.30 25.53
CA LYS A 135 -7.54 -1.00 24.95
C LYS A 135 -8.21 -0.07 25.94
N SER A 136 -9.01 -0.59 26.86
CA SER A 136 -9.68 0.16 27.92
C SER A 136 -8.76 0.48 29.11
N GLY A 137 -7.55 -0.11 29.17
CA GLY A 137 -6.59 0.13 30.26
C GLY A 137 -6.91 -0.61 31.57
N ILE A 138 -7.98 -1.40 31.64
CA ILE A 138 -8.42 -2.13 32.85
C ILE A 138 -7.78 -3.52 32.98
N LEU A 139 -6.89 -3.90 32.07
CA LEU A 139 -6.35 -5.27 31.99
C LEU A 139 -5.68 -5.74 33.28
N ASP A 140 -4.94 -4.86 33.96
CA ASP A 140 -4.22 -5.26 35.18
C ASP A 140 -5.16 -5.37 36.39
N GLU A 141 -6.21 -4.55 36.44
CA GLU A 141 -7.25 -4.64 37.47
C GLU A 141 -8.07 -5.94 37.33
N ILE A 142 -8.48 -6.29 36.11
CA ILE A 142 -9.29 -7.51 35.89
C ILE A 142 -8.46 -8.80 35.96
N CYS A 143 -7.13 -8.70 35.80
CA CYS A 143 -6.23 -9.85 35.87
C CYS A 143 -5.51 -9.93 37.23
N SER A 144 -5.89 -9.12 38.23
CA SER A 144 -5.21 -9.10 39.53
C SER A 144 -5.40 -10.41 40.31
N HIS A 145 -6.49 -11.12 40.08
CA HIS A 145 -6.76 -12.45 40.65
C HIS A 145 -6.10 -13.59 39.87
N MET A 146 -5.49 -13.29 38.70
CA MET A 146 -4.89 -14.31 37.85
C MET A 146 -3.42 -14.51 38.19
N ASP A 147 -3.04 -15.76 38.40
CA ASP A 147 -1.65 -16.11 38.63
C ASP A 147 -0.82 -15.89 37.37
N VAL A 148 0.26 -15.13 37.51
CA VAL A 148 1.32 -15.06 36.50
C VAL A 148 2.35 -16.11 36.89
N LEU A 149 2.43 -17.21 36.12
CA LEU A 149 3.51 -18.19 36.25
C LEU A 149 4.85 -17.57 35.82
N HIS A 150 5.41 -16.71 36.66
CA HIS A 150 6.82 -16.34 36.61
C HIS A 150 7.64 -17.41 37.31
N ILE A 151 7.89 -18.52 36.61
CA ILE A 151 8.86 -19.52 37.07
C ILE A 151 10.23 -18.85 37.03
N LYS A 152 10.75 -18.47 38.20
CA LYS A 152 12.13 -18.06 38.37
C LYS A 152 13.01 -19.30 38.30
N TRP A 153 13.45 -19.65 37.11
CA TRP A 153 14.38 -20.74 36.89
C TRP A 153 15.69 -20.50 37.67
N THR A 154 15.94 -21.35 38.67
CA THR A 154 17.25 -21.49 39.33
C THR A 154 18.11 -22.48 38.56
N ASP A 155 19.42 -22.49 38.84
CA ASP A 155 20.35 -23.37 38.13
C ASP A 155 20.03 -24.85 38.42
N GLU A 156 19.57 -25.17 39.64
CA GLU A 156 19.14 -26.51 40.06
C GLU A 156 17.89 -26.96 39.30
N MET A 157 16.87 -26.09 39.22
CA MET A 157 15.63 -26.41 38.48
C MET A 157 15.90 -26.67 37.01
N ILE A 158 16.80 -25.90 36.39
CA ILE A 158 17.17 -26.08 34.99
C ILE A 158 17.90 -27.43 34.83
N LEU A 159 18.76 -27.80 35.77
CA LEU A 159 19.49 -29.07 35.75
C LEU A 159 18.56 -30.28 35.89
N GLU A 160 17.62 -30.25 36.84
CA GLU A 160 16.59 -31.29 37.01
C GLU A 160 15.69 -31.41 35.78
N GLU A 161 15.30 -30.29 35.19
CA GLU A 161 14.45 -30.28 34.00
C GLU A 161 15.19 -30.83 32.79
N ALA A 162 16.45 -30.44 32.60
CA ALA A 162 17.28 -30.95 31.52
C ALA A 162 17.60 -32.45 31.67
N ALA A 163 17.72 -32.97 32.90
CA ALA A 163 17.96 -34.39 33.17
C ALA A 163 16.86 -35.30 32.57
N LYS A 164 15.64 -34.79 32.35
CA LYS A 164 14.53 -35.52 31.74
C LYS A 164 14.72 -35.81 30.26
N PHE A 165 15.63 -35.10 29.58
CA PHE A 165 15.80 -35.17 28.13
C PHE A 165 17.14 -35.80 27.76
N LYS A 166 17.12 -36.64 26.71
CA LYS A 166 18.31 -37.33 26.19
C LYS A 166 19.09 -36.52 25.16
N SER A 167 18.48 -35.48 24.56
CA SER A 167 19.09 -34.65 23.52
C SER A 167 18.79 -33.17 23.75
N ARG A 168 19.75 -32.30 23.36
CA ARG A 168 19.59 -30.84 23.46
C ARG A 168 18.43 -30.30 22.63
N SER A 169 18.16 -30.90 21.47
CA SER A 169 17.01 -30.53 20.62
C SER A 169 15.69 -30.84 21.31
N ASN A 170 15.54 -32.02 21.91
CA ASN A 170 14.32 -32.37 22.65
C ASN A 170 14.13 -31.46 23.85
N PHE A 171 15.21 -31.15 24.59
CA PHE A 171 15.14 -30.19 25.70
C PHE A 171 14.65 -28.80 25.24
N LYS A 172 15.16 -28.33 24.10
CA LYS A 172 14.76 -27.03 23.52
C LYS A 172 13.28 -27.00 23.09
N GLU A 173 12.79 -28.07 22.50
CA GLU A 173 11.42 -28.15 21.98
C GLU A 173 10.39 -28.37 23.07
N SER A 174 10.67 -29.26 24.03
CA SER A 174 9.73 -29.60 25.10
C SER A 174 9.77 -28.62 26.28
N SER A 175 10.95 -28.08 26.62
CA SER A 175 11.10 -27.15 27.75
C SER A 175 11.82 -25.85 27.32
N PRO A 176 11.22 -25.06 26.41
CA PRO A 176 11.88 -23.89 25.79
C PRO A 176 12.24 -22.80 26.79
N LEU A 177 11.44 -22.61 27.85
CA LEU A 177 11.71 -21.60 28.89
C LEU A 177 12.95 -21.95 29.71
N ALA A 178 13.10 -23.22 30.11
CA ALA A 178 14.28 -23.72 30.82
C ALA A 178 15.54 -23.64 29.94
N TYR A 179 15.43 -24.02 28.66
CA TYR A 179 16.53 -23.92 27.70
C TYR A 179 17.03 -22.48 27.52
N VAL A 180 16.11 -21.53 27.33
CA VAL A 180 16.45 -20.10 27.20
C VAL A 180 17.03 -19.55 28.50
N ALA A 181 16.52 -19.97 29.66
CA ALA A 181 17.09 -19.59 30.95
C ALA A 181 18.54 -20.09 31.09
N ALA A 182 18.82 -21.35 30.72
CA ALA A 182 20.16 -21.93 30.71
C ALA A 182 21.12 -21.17 29.77
N GLN A 183 20.63 -20.80 28.58
CA GLN A 183 21.41 -20.05 27.59
C GLN A 183 21.74 -18.64 28.08
N ARG A 184 20.76 -17.92 28.64
CA ARG A 184 20.96 -16.56 29.19
C ARG A 184 21.93 -16.55 30.36
N ARG A 185 21.94 -17.61 31.17
CA ARG A 185 22.86 -17.80 32.30
C ARG A 185 24.21 -18.41 31.91
N ASN A 186 24.40 -18.77 30.64
CA ASN A 186 25.60 -19.42 30.13
C ASN A 186 25.97 -20.74 30.86
N ILE A 187 24.96 -21.49 31.32
CA ILE A 187 25.12 -22.82 31.97
C ILE A 187 24.66 -23.97 31.08
N LEU A 188 24.24 -23.68 29.84
CA LEU A 188 23.65 -24.66 28.93
C LEU A 188 24.56 -25.87 28.68
N ASP A 189 25.88 -25.67 28.55
CA ASP A 189 26.81 -26.79 28.35
C ASP A 189 26.96 -27.67 29.58
N LYS A 190 26.96 -27.09 30.78
CA LYS A 190 27.01 -27.84 32.05
C LYS A 190 25.76 -28.68 32.24
N VAL A 191 24.60 -28.05 32.00
CA VAL A 191 23.28 -28.64 32.18
C VAL A 191 23.00 -29.74 31.16
N CYS A 192 23.52 -29.61 29.94
CA CYS A 192 23.31 -30.56 28.87
C CYS A 192 24.51 -31.50 28.65
N ASN A 193 25.38 -31.69 29.65
CA ASN A 193 26.57 -32.55 29.53
C ASN A 193 26.23 -34.04 29.44
N HIS A 194 25.12 -34.48 30.05
CA HIS A 194 24.60 -35.85 29.96
C HIS A 194 23.86 -36.14 28.64
N MET A 195 23.56 -35.11 27.85
CA MET A 195 22.82 -35.27 26.60
C MET A 195 23.77 -35.65 25.47
N GLU A 196 23.46 -36.74 24.78
CA GLU A 196 24.24 -37.16 23.63
C GLU A 196 24.21 -36.08 22.54
N PHE A 197 25.37 -35.50 22.28
CA PHE A 197 25.56 -34.63 21.13
C PHE A 197 25.83 -35.53 19.92
N LYS A 198 24.81 -35.79 19.09
CA LYS A 198 25.01 -36.46 17.80
C LYS A 198 25.73 -35.52 16.84
N ILE A 199 27.04 -35.36 17.01
CA ILE A 199 27.90 -34.76 15.99
C ILE A 199 27.91 -35.75 14.83
N LYS A 200 27.24 -35.40 13.74
CA LYS A 200 27.45 -36.10 12.48
C LYS A 200 28.84 -35.72 11.98
N TYR A 201 29.79 -36.62 12.14
CA TYR A 201 31.08 -36.50 11.49
C TYR A 201 30.89 -36.76 10.01
N TRP A 202 31.42 -35.86 9.20
CA TRP A 202 31.40 -35.98 7.75
C TRP A 202 32.81 -36.34 7.27
N SER A 203 32.97 -37.48 6.60
CA SER A 203 34.17 -37.75 5.80
C SER A 203 34.15 -36.92 4.51
N ASN A 204 35.28 -36.74 3.85
CA ASN A 204 35.31 -35.99 2.59
C ASN A 204 34.49 -36.70 1.50
N GLU A 205 34.49 -38.03 1.50
CA GLU A 205 33.71 -38.89 0.61
C GLU A 205 32.21 -38.77 0.87
N GLU A 206 31.79 -38.74 2.14
CA GLU A 206 30.38 -38.56 2.51
C GLU A 206 29.85 -37.18 2.10
N ILE A 207 30.69 -36.13 2.23
CA ILE A 207 30.34 -34.78 1.75
C ILE A 207 30.16 -34.81 0.22
N ALA A 208 31.05 -35.51 -0.51
CA ALA A 208 30.94 -35.68 -1.96
C ALA A 208 29.65 -36.39 -2.37
N GLN A 209 29.30 -37.49 -1.70
CA GLN A 209 28.06 -38.23 -1.96
C GLN A 209 26.80 -37.41 -1.60
N GLU A 210 26.85 -36.66 -0.50
CA GLU A 210 25.75 -35.79 -0.09
C GLU A 210 25.56 -34.63 -1.08
N ALA A 211 26.64 -34.01 -1.54
CA ALA A 211 26.60 -32.94 -2.52
C ALA A 211 26.05 -33.40 -3.89
N GLN A 212 26.24 -34.67 -4.27
CA GLN A 212 25.64 -35.23 -5.49
C GLN A 212 24.11 -35.22 -5.50
N LYS A 213 23.46 -35.10 -4.33
CA LYS A 213 21.99 -35.03 -4.23
C LYS A 213 21.42 -33.69 -4.67
N TYR A 214 22.24 -32.66 -4.83
CA TYR A 214 21.80 -31.29 -5.10
C TYR A 214 22.34 -30.80 -6.45
N GLU A 215 21.51 -30.11 -7.22
CA GLU A 215 21.88 -29.57 -8.53
C GLU A 215 22.64 -28.25 -8.42
N THR A 216 22.35 -27.47 -7.38
CA THR A 216 22.96 -26.15 -7.14
C THR A 216 23.60 -26.03 -5.76
N ARG A 217 24.68 -25.22 -5.67
CA ARG A 217 25.36 -24.94 -4.39
C ARG A 217 24.43 -24.29 -3.34
N ASN A 218 23.44 -23.53 -3.79
CA ASN A 218 22.48 -22.85 -2.89
C ASN A 218 21.51 -23.85 -2.22
N GLU A 219 21.07 -24.87 -2.96
CA GLU A 219 20.29 -25.97 -2.40
C GLU A 219 21.12 -26.78 -1.41
N PHE A 220 22.37 -27.10 -1.77
CA PHE A 220 23.27 -27.81 -0.88
C PHE A 220 23.51 -27.06 0.43
N GLN A 221 23.71 -25.73 0.37
CA GLN A 221 23.84 -24.88 1.56
C GLN A 221 22.59 -24.89 2.43
N LYS A 222 21.40 -24.86 1.83
CA LYS A 222 20.14 -24.72 2.56
C LYS A 222 19.70 -26.02 3.23
N PHE A 223 19.95 -27.15 2.59
CA PHE A 223 19.40 -28.44 3.00
C PHE A 223 20.42 -29.39 3.64
N SER A 224 21.71 -29.08 3.60
CA SER A 224 22.74 -29.94 4.20
C SER A 224 23.76 -29.18 5.06
N THR A 225 24.03 -29.73 6.24
CA THR A 225 25.10 -29.22 7.13
C THR A 225 26.51 -29.54 6.61
N ALA A 226 26.64 -30.49 5.68
CA ALA A 226 27.90 -30.84 5.02
C ALA A 226 28.52 -29.65 4.27
N TYR A 227 27.70 -28.73 3.76
CA TYR A 227 28.16 -27.52 3.06
C TYR A 227 29.10 -26.67 3.93
N GLY A 228 28.75 -26.45 5.19
CA GLY A 228 29.58 -25.68 6.13
C GLY A 228 30.89 -26.40 6.46
N VAL A 229 30.86 -27.73 6.59
CA VAL A 229 32.06 -28.53 6.81
C VAL A 229 32.99 -28.48 5.59
N ALA A 230 32.43 -28.55 4.38
CA ALA A 230 33.18 -28.44 3.13
C ALA A 230 33.86 -27.08 2.96
N ILE A 231 33.22 -25.98 3.41
CA ILE A 231 33.83 -24.65 3.49
C ILE A 231 35.00 -24.64 4.46
N ASN A 232 34.77 -25.11 5.69
CA ASN A 232 35.80 -25.09 6.74
C ASN A 232 37.03 -25.92 6.35
N ARG A 233 36.85 -26.98 5.55
CA ARG A 233 37.91 -27.83 5.01
C ARG A 233 38.45 -27.38 3.64
N SER A 234 37.89 -26.32 3.05
CA SER A 234 38.29 -25.81 1.73
C SER A 234 38.14 -26.81 0.56
N ILE A 235 37.34 -27.87 0.72
CA ILE A 235 37.05 -28.89 -0.31
C ILE A 235 35.75 -28.61 -1.09
N LEU A 236 35.06 -27.50 -0.79
CA LEU A 236 33.75 -27.17 -1.37
C LEU A 236 33.78 -27.17 -2.90
N ASN A 237 34.86 -26.68 -3.52
CA ASN A 237 34.96 -26.59 -4.98
C ASN A 237 35.07 -27.96 -5.64
N GLU A 238 35.82 -28.88 -5.03
CA GLU A 238 35.98 -30.25 -5.52
C GLU A 238 34.66 -31.01 -5.44
N VAL A 239 34.02 -30.94 -4.27
CA VAL A 239 32.76 -31.62 -3.96
C VAL A 239 31.57 -31.05 -4.75
N CYS A 240 31.60 -29.76 -5.09
CA CYS A 240 30.53 -29.10 -5.86
C CYS A 240 30.92 -28.84 -7.31
N SER A 241 31.79 -29.67 -7.89
CA SER A 241 32.26 -29.54 -9.28
C SER A 241 31.20 -29.92 -10.32
N HIS A 242 30.31 -30.86 -9.98
CA HIS A 242 29.17 -31.28 -10.82
C HIS A 242 27.99 -30.32 -10.78
N MET A 243 27.92 -29.44 -9.77
CA MET A 243 26.80 -28.53 -9.58
C MET A 243 26.84 -27.42 -10.62
N LYS A 244 25.69 -27.13 -11.22
CA LYS A 244 25.57 -25.99 -12.13
C LYS A 244 25.79 -24.72 -11.33
N TYR A 245 26.83 -23.99 -11.70
CA TYR A 245 27.00 -22.63 -11.21
C TYR A 245 25.88 -21.80 -11.84
N THR A 246 24.90 -21.38 -11.05
CA THR A 246 24.08 -20.23 -11.46
C THR A 246 25.03 -19.05 -11.42
N GLU A 247 25.61 -18.72 -12.57
CA GLU A 247 26.50 -17.56 -12.68
C GLU A 247 25.80 -16.37 -12.05
N ARG A 248 26.30 -15.95 -10.90
CA ARG A 248 26.07 -14.58 -10.44
C ARG A 248 26.64 -13.73 -11.56
N VAL A 249 25.77 -13.20 -12.41
CA VAL A 249 26.18 -12.34 -13.51
C VAL A 249 27.00 -11.21 -12.90
N ASN A 250 28.31 -11.25 -13.12
CA ASN A 250 29.20 -10.21 -12.63
C ASN A 250 29.03 -9.01 -13.56
N TRP A 251 28.09 -8.14 -13.21
CA TRP A 251 27.71 -7.00 -14.01
C TRP A 251 28.91 -6.06 -14.20
N THR A 252 29.43 -6.00 -15.42
CA THR A 252 30.36 -4.96 -15.84
C THR A 252 29.59 -3.83 -16.53
N PRO A 253 30.12 -2.59 -16.57
CA PRO A 253 29.46 -1.48 -17.28
C PRO A 253 29.10 -1.81 -18.74
N LYS A 254 29.99 -2.53 -19.43
CA LYS A 254 29.78 -2.98 -20.83
C LYS A 254 28.64 -3.99 -20.94
N LEU A 255 28.56 -4.97 -20.03
CA LEU A 255 27.47 -5.96 -20.01
C LEU A 255 26.13 -5.30 -19.68
N LEU A 256 26.12 -4.35 -18.75
CA LEU A 256 24.94 -3.60 -18.38
C LEU A 256 24.41 -2.74 -19.53
N ALA A 257 25.29 -2.09 -20.30
CA ALA A 257 24.91 -1.36 -21.51
C ALA A 257 24.28 -2.29 -22.56
N LYS A 258 24.91 -3.44 -22.83
CA LYS A 258 24.37 -4.45 -23.75
C LYS A 258 23.02 -5.00 -23.29
N GLU A 259 22.85 -5.20 -21.99
CA GLU A 259 21.61 -5.69 -21.41
C GLU A 259 20.49 -4.64 -21.48
N ALA A 260 20.80 -3.37 -21.19
CA ALA A 260 19.85 -2.27 -21.28
C ALA A 260 19.29 -2.07 -22.70
N LEU A 261 20.08 -2.36 -23.75
CA LEU A 261 19.64 -2.33 -25.16
C LEU A 261 18.51 -3.31 -25.51
N LYS A 262 18.28 -4.35 -24.70
CA LYS A 262 17.21 -5.34 -24.95
C LYS A 262 15.81 -4.83 -24.60
N TYR A 263 15.73 -3.70 -23.88
CA TYR A 263 14.47 -3.16 -23.39
C TYR A 263 14.10 -1.92 -24.20
N SER A 264 12.81 -1.60 -24.26
CA SER A 264 12.31 -0.38 -24.92
C SER A 264 12.16 0.78 -23.93
N THR A 265 11.87 0.48 -22.65
CA THR A 265 11.67 1.50 -21.61
C THR A 265 12.45 1.18 -20.33
N ARG A 266 12.82 2.22 -19.56
CA ARG A 266 13.46 2.06 -18.24
C ARG A 266 12.61 1.22 -17.26
N ARG A 267 11.28 1.31 -17.34
CA ARG A 267 10.36 0.52 -16.50
C ARG A 267 10.42 -0.96 -16.87
N ASP A 268 10.52 -1.29 -18.16
CA ASP A 268 10.66 -2.67 -18.60
C ASP A 268 12.00 -3.25 -18.18
N PHE A 269 13.08 -2.46 -18.26
CA PHE A 269 14.39 -2.85 -17.74
C PHE A 269 14.33 -3.18 -16.23
N TYR A 270 13.69 -2.31 -15.43
CA TYR A 270 13.49 -2.55 -13.99
C TYR A 270 12.65 -3.81 -13.71
N ARG A 271 11.50 -3.98 -14.38
CA ARG A 271 10.57 -5.08 -14.09
C ARG A 271 11.08 -6.43 -14.56
N LYS A 272 11.71 -6.47 -15.73
CA LYS A 272 12.15 -7.72 -16.36
C LYS A 272 13.55 -8.13 -15.92
N ASN A 273 14.41 -7.18 -15.52
CA ASN A 273 15.75 -7.47 -15.02
C ASN A 273 16.18 -6.50 -13.92
N ASN A 274 15.51 -6.62 -12.77
CA ASN A 274 15.79 -5.81 -11.57
C ASN A 274 17.26 -5.94 -11.09
N ASN A 275 17.86 -7.13 -11.26
CA ASN A 275 19.24 -7.37 -10.85
C ASN A 275 20.24 -6.51 -11.65
N ALA A 276 20.09 -6.46 -12.98
CA ALA A 276 20.89 -5.59 -13.84
C ALA A 276 20.62 -4.10 -13.57
N TYR A 277 19.35 -3.73 -13.40
CA TYR A 277 18.95 -2.35 -13.11
C TYR A 277 19.57 -1.83 -11.80
N VAL A 278 19.49 -2.62 -10.72
CA VAL A 278 20.07 -2.28 -9.42
C VAL A 278 21.61 -2.24 -9.50
N ALA A 279 22.23 -3.16 -10.25
CA ALA A 279 23.66 -3.14 -10.48
C ALA A 279 24.09 -1.85 -11.20
N ALA A 280 23.45 -1.47 -12.30
CA ALA A 280 23.70 -0.22 -13.02
C ALA A 280 23.53 1.02 -12.13
N ARG A 281 22.52 1.03 -11.26
CA ARG A 281 22.33 2.09 -10.26
C ARG A 281 23.47 2.16 -9.25
N ARG A 282 23.98 1.00 -8.78
CA ARG A 282 25.13 0.94 -7.86
C ARG A 282 26.43 1.41 -8.51
N PHE A 283 26.61 1.13 -9.80
CA PHE A 283 27.74 1.62 -10.59
C PHE A 283 27.62 3.10 -10.98
N GLY A 284 26.46 3.73 -10.77
CA GLY A 284 26.23 5.14 -11.14
C GLY A 284 26.08 5.38 -12.65
N ILE A 285 26.09 4.33 -13.48
CA ILE A 285 26.04 4.42 -14.95
C ILE A 285 24.61 4.25 -15.50
N LEU A 286 23.61 4.14 -14.63
CA LEU A 286 22.24 3.80 -15.03
C LEU A 286 21.69 4.79 -16.06
N ASP A 287 21.91 6.09 -15.86
CA ASP A 287 21.42 7.11 -16.79
C ASP A 287 22.10 7.02 -18.15
N ASP A 288 23.41 6.75 -18.17
CA ASP A 288 24.19 6.60 -19.41
C ASP A 288 23.73 5.40 -20.24
N ILE A 289 23.61 4.23 -19.60
CA ILE A 289 23.23 3.00 -20.30
C ILE A 289 21.74 2.94 -20.65
N THR A 290 20.93 3.85 -20.11
CA THR A 290 19.49 3.93 -20.40
C THR A 290 19.12 5.24 -21.08
N ALA A 291 20.09 5.92 -21.70
CA ALA A 291 19.88 7.14 -22.47
C ALA A 291 19.05 6.87 -23.74
N HIS A 292 19.22 5.70 -24.36
CA HIS A 292 18.46 5.27 -25.54
C HIS A 292 17.07 4.73 -25.20
N LEU A 293 16.78 4.45 -23.93
CA LEU A 293 15.48 3.94 -23.52
C LEU A 293 14.50 5.10 -23.46
N GLU A 294 13.39 4.99 -24.20
CA GLU A 294 12.33 5.97 -24.11
C GLU A 294 11.89 6.09 -22.66
N TYR A 295 12.01 7.31 -22.16
CA TYR A 295 11.37 7.68 -20.92
C TYR A 295 9.87 7.68 -21.22
N LEU A 296 9.13 6.71 -20.69
CA LEU A 296 7.69 6.88 -20.54
C LEU A 296 7.51 8.02 -19.55
N ASP A 297 7.52 9.24 -20.08
CA ASP A 297 7.29 10.47 -19.36
C ASP A 297 5.80 10.56 -19.02
N ARG A 298 5.36 9.70 -18.11
CA ARG A 298 4.21 10.03 -17.27
C ARG A 298 4.67 10.87 -16.09
N TYR A 299 5.67 11.74 -16.24
CA TYR A 299 6.05 12.66 -15.18
C TYR A 299 5.28 13.95 -15.27
N ASN A 300 5.04 14.41 -14.06
CA ASN A 300 4.69 15.74 -13.69
C ASN A 300 5.84 16.69 -14.14
N THR A 301 5.93 17.00 -15.44
CA THR A 301 6.70 18.11 -16.07
C THR A 301 6.61 19.44 -15.31
N ARG A 302 5.61 19.62 -14.43
CA ARG A 302 5.43 20.81 -13.59
C ARG A 302 5.49 22.11 -14.41
N ASP A 303 4.90 22.07 -15.59
CA ASP A 303 4.88 23.16 -16.57
C ASP A 303 3.62 24.02 -16.48
N VAL A 304 2.62 23.58 -15.71
CA VAL A 304 1.33 24.26 -15.56
C VAL A 304 1.17 24.84 -14.16
N VAL A 305 0.92 26.14 -14.04
CA VAL A 305 0.55 26.79 -12.77
C VAL A 305 -0.97 26.86 -12.68
N TYR A 306 -1.50 26.54 -11.50
CA TYR A 306 -2.92 26.71 -11.21
C TYR A 306 -3.17 27.55 -9.97
N LEU A 307 -4.34 28.16 -9.95
CA LEU A 307 -4.92 28.85 -8.80
C LEU A 307 -6.41 28.50 -8.73
N TRP A 308 -6.87 28.07 -7.56
CA TRP A 308 -8.27 27.77 -7.32
C TRP A 308 -8.75 28.35 -5.99
N HIS A 309 -10.03 28.70 -5.94
CA HIS A 309 -10.74 29.23 -4.79
C HIS A 309 -11.33 28.09 -3.96
N ALA A 310 -11.09 28.15 -2.64
CA ALA A 310 -11.59 27.16 -1.70
C ALA A 310 -12.88 27.64 -1.01
N GLU A 311 -12.76 28.65 -0.14
CA GLU A 311 -13.89 29.23 0.60
C GLU A 311 -13.48 30.62 1.11
N GLY A 312 -14.41 31.58 1.12
CA GLY A 312 -14.13 32.94 1.61
C GLY A 312 -12.98 33.59 0.84
N ASP A 313 -11.97 34.06 1.56
CA ASP A 313 -10.74 34.65 1.03
C ASP A 313 -9.59 33.64 0.86
N ILE A 314 -9.87 32.34 0.98
CA ILE A 314 -8.87 31.27 0.90
C ILE A 314 -8.72 30.78 -0.53
N TYR A 315 -7.47 30.82 -1.00
CA TYR A 315 -7.07 30.34 -2.32
C TYR A 315 -5.90 29.37 -2.19
N LYS A 316 -5.78 28.49 -3.17
CA LYS A 316 -4.63 27.59 -3.29
C LYS A 316 -3.95 27.76 -4.64
N VAL A 317 -2.66 28.02 -4.57
CA VAL A 317 -1.76 27.98 -5.72
C VAL A 317 -1.03 26.64 -5.76
N GLY A 318 -0.61 26.22 -6.94
CA GLY A 318 0.32 25.10 -7.09
C GLY A 318 0.71 24.84 -8.53
N ILE A 319 1.62 23.88 -8.70
CA ILE A 319 2.08 23.45 -10.03
C ILE A 319 1.66 22.01 -10.32
N THR A 320 1.22 21.79 -11.56
CA THR A 320 0.87 20.51 -12.16
C THR A 320 1.50 20.40 -13.54
N SER A 321 1.16 19.33 -14.26
CA SER A 321 1.53 19.16 -15.66
C SER A 321 0.34 19.26 -16.56
N GLU A 322 0.58 19.66 -17.80
CA GLU A 322 -0.42 19.62 -18.86
C GLU A 322 -1.10 18.24 -18.97
N ASN A 323 -0.32 17.16 -18.87
CA ASN A 323 -0.82 15.79 -18.90
C ASN A 323 -1.69 15.39 -17.69
N LEU A 324 -1.45 15.99 -16.53
CA LEU A 324 -2.22 15.73 -15.30
C LEU A 324 -3.43 16.68 -15.19
N GLY A 325 -3.37 17.83 -15.85
CA GLY A 325 -4.37 18.88 -15.82
C GLY A 325 -4.81 19.21 -14.39
N ALA A 326 -6.11 19.29 -14.19
CA ALA A 326 -6.72 19.64 -12.91
C ALA A 326 -6.82 18.48 -11.90
N GLN A 327 -6.32 17.28 -12.20
CA GLN A 327 -6.44 16.12 -11.29
C GLN A 327 -5.91 16.42 -9.89
N ARG A 328 -4.77 17.12 -9.81
CA ARG A 328 -4.12 17.49 -8.54
C ARG A 328 -4.97 18.47 -7.71
N ILE A 329 -5.77 19.31 -8.35
CA ILE A 329 -6.67 20.25 -7.68
C ILE A 329 -7.75 19.47 -6.94
N TYR A 330 -8.40 18.52 -7.62
CA TYR A 330 -9.45 17.69 -7.03
C TYR A 330 -8.94 16.82 -5.89
N ASP A 331 -7.74 16.24 -6.04
CA ASP A 331 -7.14 15.39 -5.01
C ASP A 331 -6.87 16.19 -3.73
N VAL A 332 -6.32 17.42 -3.84
CA VAL A 332 -6.05 18.25 -2.67
C VAL A 332 -7.33 18.84 -2.07
N ALA A 333 -8.29 19.27 -2.90
CA ALA A 333 -9.58 19.77 -2.42
C ALA A 333 -10.33 18.72 -1.60
N LYS A 334 -10.33 17.46 -2.07
CA LYS A 334 -10.92 16.33 -1.35
C LYS A 334 -10.25 16.07 0.01
N VAL A 335 -8.93 16.16 0.07
CA VAL A 335 -8.17 15.95 1.33
C VAL A 335 -8.36 17.12 2.29
N ALA A 336 -8.40 18.35 1.78
CA ALA A 336 -8.61 19.57 2.56
C ALA A 336 -10.07 19.78 3.00
N GLY A 337 -11.02 19.07 2.39
CA GLY A 337 -12.45 19.20 2.69
C GLY A 337 -13.13 20.40 2.00
N PHE A 338 -12.55 20.93 0.93
CA PHE A 338 -13.09 22.08 0.18
C PHE A 338 -13.73 21.65 -1.14
N ILE A 339 -14.65 22.48 -1.64
CA ILE A 339 -15.12 22.44 -3.03
C ILE A 339 -14.22 23.38 -3.82
N SER A 340 -13.48 22.85 -4.80
CA SER A 340 -12.56 23.67 -5.60
C SER A 340 -13.27 24.39 -6.74
N GLU A 341 -13.15 25.70 -6.79
CA GLU A 341 -13.51 26.50 -7.97
C GLU A 341 -12.23 26.94 -8.71
N LEU A 342 -12.03 26.45 -9.94
CA LEU A 342 -10.82 26.74 -10.70
C LEU A 342 -10.84 28.18 -11.25
N ILE A 343 -9.85 28.99 -10.90
CA ILE A 343 -9.70 30.37 -11.39
C ILE A 343 -8.86 30.41 -12.64
N ILE A 344 -7.69 29.76 -12.61
CA ILE A 344 -6.73 29.77 -13.72
C ILE A 344 -5.86 28.51 -13.70
N LEU A 345 -5.53 28.01 -14.89
CA LEU A 345 -4.71 26.83 -15.14
C LEU A 345 -3.95 27.07 -16.46
N GLU A 346 -2.68 27.46 -16.38
CA GLU A 346 -1.91 27.90 -17.55
C GLU A 346 -0.59 27.16 -17.68
N ASN A 347 -0.27 26.72 -18.90
CA ASN A 347 1.05 26.19 -19.22
C ASN A 347 2.03 27.34 -19.44
N VAL A 348 2.99 27.47 -18.54
CA VAL A 348 4.01 28.53 -18.53
C VAL A 348 5.43 27.95 -18.68
N GLY A 349 5.55 26.62 -18.82
CA GLY A 349 6.81 25.91 -18.87
C GLY A 349 7.46 25.71 -17.49
N THR A 350 8.25 24.64 -17.37
CA THR A 350 8.76 24.13 -16.07
C THR A 350 9.58 25.14 -15.25
N VAL A 351 10.42 25.94 -15.91
CA VAL A 351 11.29 26.91 -15.22
C VAL A 351 10.48 28.10 -14.70
N MET A 352 9.53 28.58 -15.50
CA MET A 352 8.72 29.75 -15.16
C MET A 352 7.67 29.39 -14.11
N ALA A 353 7.07 28.20 -14.18
CA ALA A 353 6.09 27.73 -13.23
C ALA A 353 6.60 27.80 -11.78
N LYS A 354 7.81 27.31 -11.52
CA LYS A 354 8.47 27.38 -10.20
C LYS A 354 8.70 28.82 -9.73
N LYS A 355 9.09 29.72 -10.64
CA LYS A 355 9.32 31.13 -10.32
C LYS A 355 8.00 31.83 -9.98
N ILE A 356 6.95 31.58 -10.76
CA ILE A 356 5.62 32.14 -10.53
C ILE A 356 5.04 31.65 -9.20
N GLU A 357 5.06 30.34 -8.93
CA GLU A 357 4.60 29.77 -7.66
C GLU A 357 5.33 30.41 -6.47
N SER A 358 6.65 30.51 -6.52
CA SER A 358 7.44 31.16 -5.46
C SER A 358 7.08 32.64 -5.27
N LYS A 359 6.81 33.39 -6.35
CA LYS A 359 6.35 34.79 -6.27
C LYS A 359 4.96 34.90 -5.64
N ILE A 360 4.03 34.02 -6.02
CA ILE A 360 2.64 34.05 -5.52
C ILE A 360 2.59 33.61 -4.05
N LEU A 361 3.41 32.65 -3.63
CA LEU A 361 3.49 32.21 -2.24
C LEU A 361 3.99 33.29 -1.27
N LYS A 362 4.57 34.39 -1.77
CA LYS A 362 4.94 35.60 -1.01
C LYS A 362 3.81 36.63 -0.92
N LEU A 363 2.72 36.44 -1.67
CA LEU A 363 1.52 37.27 -1.59
C LEU A 363 0.57 36.67 -0.55
N GLY A 364 -0.22 37.54 0.10
CA GLY A 364 -1.19 37.13 1.11
C GLY A 364 -0.60 36.45 2.34
N GLU A 365 -1.48 36.04 3.26
CA GLU A 365 -1.10 35.38 4.51
C GLU A 365 -1.24 33.85 4.39
N PRO A 366 -0.31 33.04 4.94
CA PRO A 366 -0.40 31.59 4.90
C PRO A 366 -1.54 31.03 5.77
N VAL A 367 -2.28 30.06 5.24
CA VAL A 367 -3.36 29.38 5.98
C VAL A 367 -2.79 28.26 6.84
N SER A 368 -3.18 28.23 8.12
CA SER A 368 -2.78 27.18 9.06
C SER A 368 -3.86 26.10 9.20
N PHE A 369 -3.49 24.84 9.02
CA PHE A 369 -4.38 23.69 9.18
C PHE A 369 -4.06 22.93 10.48
N ARG A 370 -5.08 22.29 11.08
CA ARG A 370 -4.92 21.45 12.28
C ARG A 370 -4.00 20.25 12.06
N SER A 371 -3.93 19.75 10.83
CA SER A 371 -3.05 18.65 10.42
C SER A 371 -2.39 18.98 9.09
N SER A 372 -1.11 18.62 8.94
CA SER A 372 -0.38 18.78 7.69
C SER A 372 -0.78 17.69 6.69
N PHE A 373 -1.00 18.11 5.45
CA PHE A 373 -1.26 17.21 4.31
C PHE A 373 -0.55 17.72 3.05
N PRO A 374 -0.36 16.87 2.02
CA PRO A 374 0.31 17.27 0.79
C PRO A 374 -0.36 18.49 0.14
N GLY A 375 0.38 19.59 0.01
CA GLY A 375 -0.09 20.86 -0.54
C GLY A 375 -0.73 21.83 0.47
N SER A 376 -0.77 21.50 1.76
CA SER A 376 -1.29 22.40 2.81
C SER A 376 -0.50 23.72 2.94
N SER A 377 0.81 23.74 2.63
CA SER A 377 1.67 24.93 2.71
C SER A 377 1.44 25.97 1.61
N GLU A 378 0.64 25.64 0.60
CA GLU A 378 0.44 26.46 -0.60
C GLU A 378 -0.92 27.20 -0.59
N PHE A 379 -1.67 27.13 0.52
CA PHE A 379 -2.89 27.91 0.72
C PHE A 379 -2.58 29.31 1.26
N ARG A 380 -3.32 30.31 0.77
CA ARG A 380 -3.16 31.72 1.12
C ARG A 380 -4.52 32.41 1.32
N HIS A 381 -4.58 33.34 2.25
CA HIS A 381 -5.61 34.37 2.31
C HIS A 381 -5.23 35.47 1.31
N PHE A 382 -6.03 35.69 0.27
CA PHE A 382 -5.80 36.76 -0.69
C PHE A 382 -6.84 37.88 -0.56
N SER A 383 -6.36 39.11 -0.44
CA SER A 383 -7.17 40.29 -0.74
C SER A 383 -7.51 40.34 -2.23
N SER A 384 -8.51 41.14 -2.61
CA SER A 384 -8.83 41.36 -4.03
C SER A 384 -7.63 41.91 -4.82
N ALA A 385 -6.74 42.67 -4.19
CA ALA A 385 -5.51 43.16 -4.81
C ALA A 385 -4.48 42.04 -5.02
N ASP A 386 -4.29 41.17 -4.04
CA ASP A 386 -3.36 40.04 -4.12
C ASP A 386 -3.82 39.02 -5.16
N LEU A 387 -5.12 38.73 -5.21
CA LEU A 387 -5.71 37.82 -6.19
C LEU A 387 -5.48 38.33 -7.62
N ASN A 388 -5.75 39.61 -7.88
CA ASN A 388 -5.52 40.22 -9.19
C ASN A 388 -4.03 40.19 -9.58
N LYS A 389 -3.13 40.42 -8.62
CA LYS A 389 -1.69 40.34 -8.83
C LYS A 389 -1.24 38.90 -9.14
N ALA A 390 -1.76 37.91 -8.43
CA ALA A 390 -1.50 36.49 -8.67
C ALA A 390 -1.96 36.06 -10.07
N ILE A 391 -3.18 36.44 -10.47
CA ILE A 391 -3.71 36.14 -11.81
C ILE A 391 -2.84 36.80 -12.90
N LYS A 392 -2.41 38.05 -12.69
CA LYS A 392 -1.53 38.75 -13.64
C LYS A 392 -0.17 38.06 -13.78
N LEU A 393 0.43 37.62 -12.66
CA LEU A 393 1.70 36.88 -12.66
C LEU A 393 1.59 35.57 -13.46
N ILE A 394 0.48 34.85 -13.33
CA ILE A 394 0.25 33.59 -14.07
C ILE A 394 0.08 33.86 -15.57
N LYS A 395 -0.69 34.89 -15.95
CA LYS A 395 -0.97 35.20 -17.38
C LYS A 395 0.22 35.79 -18.14
N THR A 396 1.03 36.61 -17.47
CA THR A 396 2.10 37.39 -18.13
C THR A 396 3.50 36.82 -17.90
N GLY A 397 3.64 35.88 -16.96
CA GLY A 397 4.91 35.26 -16.61
C GLY A 397 5.88 36.16 -15.82
N ASN A 398 5.52 37.43 -15.54
CA ASN A 398 6.41 38.43 -14.93
C ASN A 398 5.79 39.19 -13.75
#